data_AF-A0A2T2UR26-F1
#
_entry.id   AF-A0A2T2UR26-F1
#
_cell.length_a   1.000
_cell.length_b   1.000
_cell.length_c   1.000
_cell.angle_alpha   90.00
_cell.angle_beta   90.00
_cell.angle_gamma   90.00
#
_symmetry.space_group_name_H-M   'P 1'
#
loop_
_entity.id
_entity.type
_entity.pdbx_description
1 polymer ?
#
loop_
_entity_poly.entity_id
_entity_poly.type
_entity_poly.pdbx_seq_one_letter_code
_entity_poly.pdbx_strand_id
1 'polypeptide(L)'
;MLTDEDVADLEAAVSTCEEARGRLESALATAEEEGDPAEEHLEAVGAALEEWRDAQRRFMALVEASEVDDASTAAMLLKMNHGIDATEARRGLPGVPVDGADQNFDMDLTGTRGSVLTTAAMEHVNG
;
A
#
# COMPACT_ATOMS: atom_id res chain seq x y z
N MET A 1 24.71 -3.78 2.95
CA MET A 1 24.26 -3.25 4.27
C MET A 1 23.43 -2.01 4.00
N LEU A 2 22.29 -1.79 4.68
CA LEU A 2 21.52 -0.56 4.47
C LEU A 2 22.34 0.65 4.92
N THR A 3 22.52 1.61 4.02
CA THR A 3 23.10 2.92 4.36
C THR A 3 22.05 3.81 5.04
N ASP A 4 22.48 4.89 5.71
CA ASP A 4 21.53 5.85 6.30
C ASP A 4 20.61 6.49 5.23
N GLU A 5 21.11 6.64 4.00
CA GLU A 5 20.31 7.13 2.87
C GLU A 5 19.25 6.11 2.46
N ASP A 6 19.63 4.83 2.30
CA ASP A 6 18.67 3.75 2.01
C ASP A 6 17.57 3.68 3.07
N VAL A 7 17.94 3.83 4.35
CA VAL A 7 16.99 3.80 5.47
C VAL A 7 15.99 4.95 5.35
N ALA A 8 16.45 6.17 5.09
CA ALA A 8 15.57 7.34 4.97
C ALA A 8 14.61 7.21 3.77
N ASP A 9 15.09 6.71 2.63
CA ASP A 9 14.24 6.50 1.46
C ASP A 9 13.24 5.36 1.65
N LEU A 10 13.65 4.27 2.29
CA LEU A 10 12.76 3.15 2.64
C LEU A 10 11.71 3.60 3.66
N GLU A 11 12.08 4.38 4.67
CA GLU A 11 11.16 4.96 5.65
C GLU A 11 10.11 5.84 4.97
N ALA A 12 10.52 6.70 4.04
CA ALA A 12 9.59 7.56 3.30
C ALA A 12 8.59 6.74 2.46
N ALA A 13 9.05 5.66 1.81
CA ALA A 13 8.19 4.77 1.05
C ALA A 13 7.20 4.01 1.97
N VAL A 14 7.66 3.54 3.14
CA VAL A 14 6.81 2.90 4.15
C VAL A 14 5.75 3.87 4.67
N SER A 15 6.13 5.09 5.06
CA SER A 15 5.18 6.12 5.51
C SER A 15 4.12 6.43 4.46
N THR A 16 4.51 6.49 3.18
CA THR A 16 3.55 6.73 2.10
C THR A 16 2.55 5.57 1.98
N CYS A 17 2.99 4.32 2.15
CA CYS A 17 2.09 3.16 2.18
C CYS A 17 1.11 3.22 3.37
N GLU A 18 1.58 3.63 4.56
CA GLU A 18 0.74 3.78 5.76
C GLU A 18 -0.29 4.91 5.58
N GLU A 19 0.10 6.04 5.01
CA GLU A 19 -0.80 7.14 4.69
C GLU A 19 -1.86 6.73 3.66
N ALA A 20 -1.44 6.05 2.58
CA ALA A 20 -2.34 5.55 1.56
C ALA A 20 -3.32 4.52 2.12
N ARG A 21 -2.86 3.64 3.03
CA ARG A 21 -3.74 2.73 3.79
C ARG A 21 -4.81 3.51 4.56
N GLY A 22 -4.41 4.54 5.30
CA GLY A 22 -5.34 5.37 6.07
C GLY A 22 -6.37 6.09 5.19
N ARG A 23 -5.93 6.62 4.03
CA ARG A 23 -6.81 7.24 3.03
C ARG A 23 -7.80 6.23 2.44
N LEU A 24 -7.33 5.03 2.11
CA LEU A 24 -8.17 3.95 1.60
C LEU A 24 -9.22 3.53 2.63
N GLU A 25 -8.82 3.30 3.88
CA GLU A 25 -9.74 2.92 4.95
C GLU A 25 -10.81 3.99 5.19
N SER A 26 -10.42 5.27 5.19
CA SER A 26 -11.35 6.40 5.33
C SER A 26 -12.31 6.48 4.14
N ALA A 27 -11.83 6.35 2.91
CA ALA A 27 -12.66 6.43 1.71
C ALA A 27 -13.68 5.28 1.66
N LEU A 28 -13.27 4.07 2.03
CA LEU A 28 -14.15 2.90 2.12
C LEU A 28 -15.21 3.07 3.22
N ALA A 29 -14.84 3.62 4.38
CA ALA A 29 -15.78 3.89 5.45
C ALA A 29 -16.83 4.93 5.03
N THR A 30 -16.40 6.03 4.40
CA THR A 30 -17.33 7.06 3.87
C THR A 30 -18.30 6.47 2.86
N ALA A 31 -17.82 5.68 1.90
CA ALA A 31 -18.69 5.05 0.90
C ALA A 31 -19.69 4.05 1.53
N GLU A 32 -19.31 3.35 2.60
CA GLU A 32 -20.18 2.46 3.36
C GLU A 32 -21.28 3.25 4.11
N GLU A 33 -20.92 4.36 4.74
CA GLU A 33 -21.84 5.22 5.49
C GLU A 33 -22.91 5.87 4.58
N GLU A 34 -22.53 6.26 3.37
CA GLU A 34 -23.43 6.91 2.40
C GLU A 34 -24.28 5.90 1.59
N GLY A 35 -23.85 4.64 1.54
CA GLY A 35 -24.64 3.50 1.07
C GLY A 35 -24.73 3.33 -0.45
N ASP A 36 -24.80 4.42 -1.22
CA ASP A 36 -24.72 4.41 -2.68
C ASP A 36 -23.43 5.13 -3.11
N PRO A 37 -22.41 4.39 -3.59
CA PRO A 37 -21.12 4.99 -3.90
C PRO A 37 -21.19 5.86 -5.16
N ALA A 38 -21.15 7.17 -4.96
CA ALA A 38 -20.87 8.15 -6.00
C ALA A 38 -19.43 8.03 -6.58
N GLU A 39 -19.25 8.61 -7.77
CA GLU A 39 -17.97 8.68 -8.50
C GLU A 39 -16.83 9.20 -7.60
N GLU A 40 -17.09 10.20 -6.76
CA GLU A 40 -16.08 10.79 -5.88
C GLU A 40 -15.48 9.78 -4.89
N HIS A 41 -16.24 8.76 -4.48
CA HIS A 41 -15.71 7.69 -3.63
C HIS A 41 -14.86 6.71 -4.43
N LEU A 42 -15.24 6.41 -5.68
CA LEU A 42 -14.47 5.56 -6.57
C LEU A 42 -13.12 6.23 -6.90
N GLU A 43 -13.12 7.53 -7.18
CA GLU A 43 -11.92 8.32 -7.39
C GLU A 43 -11.02 8.34 -6.15
N ALA A 44 -11.60 8.55 -4.96
CA ALA A 44 -10.84 8.57 -3.71
C ALA A 44 -10.19 7.21 -3.38
N VAL A 45 -10.95 6.12 -3.58
CA VAL A 45 -10.45 4.74 -3.39
C VAL A 45 -9.39 4.42 -4.44
N GLY A 46 -9.63 4.79 -5.71
CA GLY A 46 -8.68 4.62 -6.81
C GLY A 46 -7.36 5.32 -6.52
N ALA A 47 -7.40 6.61 -6.18
CA ALA A 47 -6.22 7.41 -5.85
C ALA A 47 -5.42 6.82 -4.68
N ALA A 48 -6.09 6.35 -3.63
CA ALA A 48 -5.41 5.71 -2.51
C ALA A 48 -4.74 4.38 -2.91
N LEU A 49 -5.38 3.57 -3.77
CA LEU A 49 -4.79 2.34 -4.30
C LEU A 49 -3.59 2.62 -5.20
N GLU A 50 -3.64 3.64 -6.05
CA GLU A 50 -2.53 4.04 -6.91
C GLU A 50 -1.33 4.52 -6.10
N GLU A 51 -1.57 5.41 -5.13
CA GLU A 51 -0.54 5.93 -4.25
C GLU A 51 0.13 4.80 -3.47
N TRP A 52 -0.66 3.87 -2.92
CA TRP A 52 -0.13 2.72 -2.20
C TRP A 52 0.69 1.82 -3.13
N ARG A 53 0.18 1.46 -4.31
CA ARG A 53 0.90 0.66 -5.32
C ARG A 53 2.24 1.29 -5.68
N ASP A 54 2.26 2.60 -5.93
CA ASP A 54 3.45 3.30 -6.39
C ASP A 54 4.48 3.45 -5.26
N ALA A 55 4.01 3.65 -4.01
CA ALA A 55 4.86 3.60 -2.84
C ALA A 55 5.47 2.21 -2.60
N GLN A 56 4.70 1.13 -2.80
CA GLN A 56 5.21 -0.24 -2.74
C GLN A 56 6.26 -0.50 -3.81
N ARG A 57 6.00 -0.11 -5.06
CA ARG A 57 6.98 -0.23 -6.14
C ARG A 57 8.26 0.52 -5.83
N ARG A 58 8.16 1.72 -5.25
CA ARG A 58 9.32 2.48 -4.79
C ARG A 58 10.07 1.72 -3.70
N PHE A 59 9.38 1.19 -2.70
CA PHE A 59 10.01 0.37 -1.65
C PHE A 59 10.75 -0.84 -2.25
N MET A 60 10.14 -1.59 -3.16
CA MET A 60 10.75 -2.76 -3.80
C MET A 60 11.97 -2.37 -4.64
N ALA A 61 11.89 -1.26 -5.39
CA ALA A 61 13.02 -0.75 -6.16
C ALA A 61 14.20 -0.31 -5.26
N LEU A 62 13.91 0.29 -4.11
CA LEU A 62 14.93 0.66 -3.12
C LEU A 62 15.56 -0.59 -2.50
N VAL A 63 14.78 -1.63 -2.21
CA VAL A 63 15.32 -2.91 -1.74
C VAL A 63 16.21 -3.54 -2.80
N GLU A 64 15.80 -3.58 -4.07
CA GLU A 64 16.61 -4.11 -5.17
C GLU A 64 17.90 -3.32 -5.40
N ALA A 65 17.85 -2.00 -5.24
CA ALA A 65 19.03 -1.14 -5.33
C ALA A 65 19.97 -1.32 -4.12
N SER A 66 19.43 -1.73 -2.97
CA SER A 66 20.22 -2.04 -1.78
C SER A 66 20.91 -3.39 -1.91
N GLU A 67 22.03 -3.59 -1.19
CA GLU A 67 22.71 -4.90 -1.13
C GLU A 67 22.00 -5.91 -0.21
N VAL A 68 20.67 -5.87 -0.15
CA VAL A 68 19.84 -6.77 0.70
C VAL A 68 19.15 -7.80 -0.18
N ASP A 69 19.10 -9.05 0.28
CA ASP A 69 18.64 -10.18 -0.54
C ASP A 69 17.17 -10.07 -1.01
N ASP A 70 16.28 -9.60 -0.13
CA ASP A 70 14.85 -9.54 -0.39
C ASP A 70 14.10 -8.55 0.53
N ALA A 71 12.85 -8.24 0.18
CA ALA A 71 11.99 -7.31 0.91
C ALA A 71 11.71 -7.73 2.36
N SER A 72 11.65 -9.04 2.65
CA SER A 72 11.47 -9.54 4.02
C SER A 72 12.71 -9.27 4.86
N THR A 73 13.89 -9.50 4.29
CA THR A 73 15.17 -9.23 4.93
C THR A 73 15.34 -7.72 5.18
N ALA A 74 15.02 -6.87 4.19
CA ALA A 74 15.05 -5.42 4.35
C ALA A 74 14.09 -4.94 5.45
N ALA A 75 12.85 -5.42 5.45
CA ALA A 75 11.87 -5.12 6.50
C ALA A 75 12.33 -5.56 7.90
N MET A 76 12.98 -6.72 8.00
CA MET A 76 13.54 -7.20 9.26
C MET A 76 14.64 -6.27 9.77
N LEU A 77 15.57 -5.85 8.90
CA LEU A 77 16.66 -4.94 9.24
C LEU A 77 16.14 -3.56 9.66
N LEU A 78 15.16 -3.01 8.93
CA LEU A 78 14.48 -1.76 9.28
C LEU A 78 13.86 -1.84 10.67
N LYS A 79 13.13 -2.92 10.96
CA LYS A 79 12.48 -3.10 12.26
C LYS A 79 13.47 -3.29 13.40
N MET A 80 14.49 -4.11 13.21
CA MET A 80 15.46 -4.43 14.27
C MET A 80 16.44 -3.29 14.55
N ASN A 81 16.88 -2.57 13.52
CA ASN A 81 17.96 -1.58 13.66
C ASN A 81 17.42 -0.14 13.75
N HIS A 82 16.24 0.13 13.18
CA HIS A 82 15.68 1.49 13.07
C HIS A 82 14.27 1.62 13.65
N GLY A 83 13.64 0.51 14.06
CA GLY A 83 12.28 0.52 14.62
C GLY A 83 11.17 0.79 13.60
N ILE A 84 11.48 0.77 12.31
CA ILE A 84 10.53 1.04 11.21
C ILE A 84 9.80 -0.26 10.84
N ASP A 85 8.47 -0.23 10.81
CA ASP A 85 7.64 -1.38 10.43
C ASP A 85 7.20 -1.31 8.97
N ALA A 86 7.88 -2.07 8.10
CA ALA A 86 7.59 -2.09 6.67
C ALA A 86 6.44 -3.04 6.26
N THR A 87 5.54 -3.41 7.19
CA THR A 87 4.43 -4.33 6.90
C THR A 87 3.54 -3.82 5.77
N GLU A 88 3.16 -2.54 5.78
CA GLU A 88 2.27 -1.98 4.75
C GLU A 88 2.92 -1.85 3.37
N ALA A 89 4.26 -1.68 3.33
CA ALA A 89 5.02 -1.70 2.07
C ALA A 89 5.08 -3.09 1.42
N ARG A 90 4.78 -4.15 2.18
CA ARG A 90 4.76 -5.54 1.69
C ARG A 90 3.36 -6.11 1.56
N ARG A 91 2.31 -5.35 1.88
CA ARG A 91 0.92 -5.82 1.90
C ARG A 91 0.31 -5.84 0.51
N GLY A 92 0.05 -7.02 -0.04
CA GLY A 92 -0.56 -7.16 -1.36
C GLY A 92 -1.88 -6.39 -1.48
N LEU A 93 -2.07 -5.70 -2.61
CA LEU A 93 -3.28 -4.93 -2.91
C LEU A 93 -4.23 -5.73 -3.82
N PRO A 94 -5.53 -5.83 -3.49
CA PRO A 94 -6.49 -6.53 -4.33
C PRO A 94 -6.60 -5.88 -5.71
N GLY A 95 -6.44 -6.68 -6.76
CA GLY A 95 -6.52 -6.20 -8.15
C GLY A 95 -5.31 -5.40 -8.62
N VAL A 96 -4.30 -5.20 -7.78
CA VAL A 96 -3.13 -4.33 -8.06
C VAL A 96 -1.85 -5.00 -7.54
N PRO A 97 -1.42 -6.13 -8.12
CA PRO A 97 -0.28 -6.86 -7.60
C PRO A 97 1.02 -6.06 -7.76
N VAL A 98 1.87 -6.11 -6.74
CA VAL A 98 3.24 -5.60 -6.76
C VAL A 98 4.18 -6.77 -6.41
N ASP A 99 5.16 -7.04 -7.27
CA ASP A 99 6.16 -8.08 -7.02
C ASP A 99 6.92 -7.79 -5.72
N GLY A 100 7.07 -8.81 -4.87
CA GLY A 100 7.68 -8.68 -3.54
C GLY A 100 6.70 -8.32 -2.42
N ALA A 101 5.45 -7.96 -2.71
CA ALA A 101 4.42 -7.77 -1.70
C ALA A 101 3.87 -9.14 -1.24
N ASP A 102 4.50 -9.72 -0.21
CA ASP A 102 4.21 -11.07 0.28
C ASP A 102 3.24 -11.13 1.48
N GLN A 103 2.79 -9.99 2.01
CA GLN A 103 1.84 -9.94 3.12
C GLN A 103 0.39 -9.92 2.61
N ASN A 104 -0.51 -10.58 3.33
CA ASN A 104 -1.93 -10.62 2.96
C ASN A 104 -2.61 -9.28 3.20
N PHE A 105 -3.53 -8.91 2.32
CA PHE A 105 -4.47 -7.81 2.57
C PHE A 105 -5.38 -8.15 3.76
N ASP A 106 -5.60 -7.20 4.68
CA ASP A 106 -6.31 -7.44 5.95
C ASP A 106 -7.49 -6.50 6.24
N MET A 107 -7.85 -5.59 5.32
CA MET A 107 -9.04 -4.77 5.53
C MET A 107 -10.32 -5.58 5.32
N ASP A 108 -11.35 -5.23 6.07
CA ASP A 108 -12.70 -5.76 5.83
C ASP A 108 -13.23 -5.21 4.50
N LEU A 109 -13.53 -6.12 3.57
CA LEU A 109 -14.09 -5.82 2.26
C LEU A 109 -15.51 -6.39 2.11
N THR A 110 -16.23 -6.57 3.21
CA THR A 110 -17.61 -7.03 3.14
C THR A 110 -18.54 -5.92 2.65
N GLY A 111 -19.66 -6.30 2.02
CA GLY A 111 -20.70 -5.36 1.59
C GLY A 111 -20.23 -4.30 0.59
N THR A 112 -20.55 -3.04 0.89
CA THR A 112 -20.26 -1.87 0.03
C THR A 112 -18.76 -1.68 -0.18
N ARG A 113 -17.93 -1.87 0.85
CA ARG A 113 -16.48 -1.66 0.78
C ARG A 113 -15.83 -2.49 -0.32
N GLY A 114 -16.13 -3.80 -0.39
CA GLY A 114 -15.56 -4.68 -1.40
C GLY A 114 -16.03 -4.35 -2.82
N SER A 115 -17.28 -3.92 -2.97
CA SER A 115 -17.84 -3.52 -4.26
C SER A 115 -17.15 -2.25 -4.77
N VAL A 116 -17.05 -1.23 -3.92
CA VAL A 116 -16.36 0.04 -4.23
C VAL A 116 -14.90 -0.18 -4.57
N LEU A 117 -14.17 -0.96 -3.76
CA LEU A 117 -12.77 -1.27 -4.01
C LEU A 117 -12.56 -1.96 -5.36
N THR A 118 -13.41 -2.94 -5.68
CA THR A 118 -13.30 -3.70 -6.93
C THR A 118 -13.56 -2.79 -8.14
N THR A 119 -14.61 -1.97 -8.08
CA THR A 119 -14.95 -1.01 -9.15
C THR A 119 -13.83 0.01 -9.33
N ALA A 120 -13.38 0.66 -8.26
CA ALA A 120 -12.32 1.66 -8.31
C ALA A 120 -10.99 1.09 -8.84
N ALA A 121 -10.63 -0.13 -8.44
CA ALA A 121 -9.44 -0.82 -8.95
C ALA A 121 -9.54 -1.10 -10.46
N MET A 122 -10.73 -1.42 -10.98
CA MET A 122 -10.92 -1.65 -12.41
C MET A 122 -10.94 -0.35 -13.21
N GLU A 123 -11.58 0.70 -12.71
CA GLU A 123 -11.84 1.93 -13.46
C GLU A 123 -10.71 2.96 -13.39
N HIS A 124 -10.02 3.06 -12.24
CA HIS A 124 -9.00 4.10 -12.02
C HIS A 124 -7.58 3.55 -11.96
N VAL A 125 -7.38 2.27 -11.65
CA VAL A 125 -6.03 1.71 -11.42
C VAL A 125 -5.56 0.80 -12.56
N ASN A 126 -6.48 0.05 -13.17
CA ASN A 126 -6.22 -0.90 -14.26
C ASN A 126 -6.72 -0.43 -15.64
N GLY A 127 -7.36 0.73 -15.70
CA GLY A 127 -7.91 1.35 -16.91
C GLY A 127 -6.86 1.92 -17.86
#